data_AF-A0A958IRJ1-F1
#
_entry.id   AF-A0A958IRJ1-F1
#
_cell.length_a   1.000
_cell.length_b   1.000
_cell.length_c   1.000
_cell.angle_alpha   90.00
_cell.angle_beta   90.00
_cell.angle_gamma   90.00
#
_symmetry.space_group_name_H-M   'P 1'
#
loop_
_entity.id
_entity.type
_entity.pdbx_description
1 polymer ?
#
loop_
_entity_poly.entity_id
_entity_poly.type
_entity_poly.pdbx_seq_one_letter_code
_entity_poly.pdbx_strand_id
1 'polypeptide(L)'
;MLNNFVKSYPQPKDGPAFQYTTMVRHNGTVIAFAVNAARRVLYSVLDLSDQGKKGPLDVNYWQDNPQELLFPTEVVTVGEGLFNPRIMPVYKKGASEPEPEGTRVKTAEKDLFRSTTASLTELAPIQVVSDNKFVYVFRQSQENDAVGVAAGTLLVDRFVLSGINLLPRREVRYQRSRNKFTPQSRKDGLGAKDMEQIPFYEPTQKLSFIRNLHEGRLAVLLLPTQIANVQRWQIFAFNNKTGMIDSFNIERAGDGLFNLKGTQRYTCPDHPEVFSLKDGPCPEPAKADPSQNCPYQLIPILSKEGYAEWALQFDGSDDRIVLEKNFTAGNTSYQTIEFWLKPEHLDGPQTLLAAALEATAGAIAIESDGTLQYHFQSGTTRNPVEEVFISAAGLTAGEWAHVAL
;
A
#
# COMPACT_ATOMS: atom_id res chain seq x y z
N MET A 1 -1.59 42.41 24.72
CA MET A 1 -2.10 42.47 23.33
C MET A 1 -1.78 41.22 22.51
N LEU A 2 -0.59 40.60 22.62
CA LEU A 2 -0.27 39.33 21.92
C LEU A 2 -1.14 38.12 22.31
N ASN A 3 -1.68 38.08 23.53
CA ASN A 3 -2.50 36.96 24.02
C ASN A 3 -3.78 36.73 23.20
N ASN A 4 -4.25 37.74 22.46
CA ASN A 4 -5.44 37.63 21.62
C ASN A 4 -5.19 36.89 20.29
N PHE A 5 -3.92 36.59 19.96
CA PHE A 5 -3.54 35.93 18.70
C PHE A 5 -2.86 34.58 18.93
N VAL A 6 -2.70 34.15 20.17
CA VAL A 6 -1.88 32.98 20.51
C VAL A 6 -2.72 31.94 21.27
N LYS A 7 -2.86 30.75 20.69
CA LYS A 7 -3.22 29.54 21.41
C LYS A 7 -1.93 28.80 21.74
N SER A 8 -1.63 28.65 23.01
CA SER A 8 -0.46 27.88 23.46
C SER A 8 -0.89 26.54 24.00
N TYR A 9 -0.25 25.48 23.52
CA TYR A 9 -0.34 24.15 24.10
C TYR A 9 0.88 23.95 24.98
N PRO A 10 0.75 23.99 26.32
CA PRO A 10 1.89 23.81 27.18
C PRO A 10 2.46 22.41 26.95
N GLN A 11 3.79 22.32 26.88
CA GLN A 11 4.44 21.03 27.01
C GLN A 11 3.95 20.40 28.33
N PRO A 12 3.50 19.13 28.33
CA PRO A 12 3.09 18.51 29.58
C PRO A 12 4.32 18.47 30.50
N LYS A 13 4.18 18.90 31.76
CA LYS A 13 5.30 18.97 32.73
C LYS A 13 6.09 17.66 32.83
N ASP A 14 5.38 16.53 32.68
CA ASP A 14 5.92 15.18 32.73
C ASP A 14 5.75 14.42 31.40
N GLY A 15 5.53 15.13 30.28
CA GLY A 15 5.22 14.53 28.99
C GLY A 15 6.18 14.92 27.87
N PRO A 16 6.17 14.14 26.77
CA PRO A 16 7.08 14.33 25.65
C PRO A 16 6.88 15.70 24.98
N ALA A 17 7.99 16.38 24.67
CA ALA A 17 8.00 17.65 23.95
C ALA A 17 7.41 17.52 22.54
N PHE A 18 6.73 18.55 22.04
CA PHE A 18 6.38 18.65 20.63
C PHE A 18 7.64 18.91 19.81
N GLN A 19 7.83 18.17 18.71
CA GLN A 19 9.03 18.22 17.86
C GLN A 19 8.73 18.77 16.47
N TYR A 20 7.66 18.26 15.85
CA TYR A 20 7.28 18.63 14.49
C TYR A 20 5.81 19.00 14.44
N THR A 21 5.45 19.93 13.56
CA THR A 21 4.07 20.37 13.36
C THR A 21 3.74 20.45 11.89
N THR A 22 2.46 20.28 11.57
CA THR A 22 1.92 20.52 10.23
C THR A 22 0.43 20.83 10.34
N MET A 23 -0.18 21.30 9.26
CA MET A 23 -1.60 21.62 9.24
C MET A 23 -2.21 21.24 7.90
N VAL A 24 -3.51 20.98 7.91
CA VAL A 24 -4.28 20.73 6.70
C VAL A 24 -5.62 21.45 6.78
N ARG A 25 -6.12 21.88 5.62
CA ARG A 25 -7.52 22.27 5.46
C ARG A 25 -8.31 21.10 4.89
N HIS A 26 -9.39 20.72 5.55
CA HIS A 26 -10.24 19.60 5.18
C HIS A 26 -11.70 20.03 5.18
N ASN A 27 -12.32 20.07 4.00
CA ASN A 27 -13.73 20.44 3.82
C ASN A 27 -14.12 21.74 4.56
N GLY A 28 -13.27 22.77 4.44
CA GLY A 28 -13.46 24.07 5.10
C GLY A 28 -12.90 24.18 6.52
N THR A 29 -12.75 23.07 7.25
CA THR A 29 -12.19 23.02 8.60
C THR A 29 -10.66 22.97 8.58
N VAL A 30 -10.00 23.59 9.55
CA VAL A 30 -8.54 23.54 9.71
C VAL A 30 -8.20 22.56 10.84
N ILE A 31 -7.20 21.72 10.59
CA ILE A 31 -6.70 20.74 11.55
C ILE A 31 -5.19 20.95 11.68
N ALA A 32 -4.72 21.13 12.90
CA ALA A 32 -3.30 21.17 13.23
C ALA A 32 -2.85 19.82 13.77
N PHE A 33 -1.64 19.41 13.43
CA PHE A 33 -1.01 18.18 13.89
C PHE A 33 0.34 18.49 14.54
N ALA A 34 0.71 17.65 15.50
CA ALA A 34 2.03 17.67 16.10
C ALA A 34 2.55 16.25 16.33
N VAL A 35 3.85 16.03 16.14
CA VAL A 35 4.55 14.82 16.55
C VAL A 35 5.34 15.16 17.80
N ASN A 36 5.22 14.36 18.85
CA ASN A 36 5.99 14.55 20.08
C ASN A 36 7.24 13.65 20.13
N ALA A 37 8.11 13.89 21.11
CA ALA A 37 9.35 13.14 21.33
C ALA A 37 9.14 11.63 21.59
N ALA A 38 7.91 11.21 21.93
CA ALA A 38 7.52 9.82 22.05
C ALA A 38 6.94 9.22 20.75
N ARG A 39 7.09 9.92 19.62
CA ARG A 39 6.62 9.52 18.27
C ARG A 39 5.09 9.44 18.15
N ARG A 40 4.35 10.01 19.11
CA ARG A 40 2.89 10.07 19.06
C ARG A 40 2.46 11.26 18.23
N VAL A 41 1.46 11.03 17.37
CA VAL A 41 0.82 12.08 16.58
C VAL A 41 -0.38 12.59 17.35
N LEU A 42 -0.41 13.89 17.60
CA LEU A 42 -1.53 14.61 18.19
C LEU A 42 -2.15 15.53 17.16
N TYR A 43 -3.42 15.85 17.33
CA TYR A 43 -4.11 16.81 16.50
C TYR A 43 -5.02 17.72 17.31
N SER A 44 -5.29 18.90 16.75
CA SER A 44 -6.35 19.80 17.21
C SER A 44 -7.16 20.30 16.04
N VAL A 45 -8.47 20.41 16.23
CA VAL A 45 -9.41 20.90 15.21
C VAL A 45 -9.85 22.32 15.57
N LEU A 46 -9.87 23.21 14.59
CA LEU A 46 -10.49 24.52 14.71
C LEU A 46 -12.01 24.36 14.56
N ASP A 47 -12.73 24.39 15.67
CA ASP A 47 -14.19 24.17 15.69
C ASP A 47 -14.95 25.48 15.81
N LEU A 48 -15.16 26.16 14.68
CA LEU A 48 -15.94 27.41 14.63
C LEU A 48 -17.44 27.22 14.95
N SER A 49 -17.90 25.97 15.08
CA SER A 49 -19.31 25.68 15.38
C SER A 49 -19.61 25.63 16.88
N ASP A 50 -18.57 25.58 17.73
CA ASP A 50 -18.70 25.51 19.18
C ASP A 50 -19.39 26.77 19.75
N GLN A 51 -20.64 26.58 20.17
CA GLN A 51 -21.47 27.64 20.74
C GLN A 51 -21.01 28.06 22.15
N GLY A 52 -20.19 27.24 22.82
CA GLY A 52 -19.64 27.52 24.15
C GLY A 52 -18.40 28.40 24.12
N LYS A 53 -17.70 28.47 22.98
CA LYS A 53 -16.50 29.29 22.78
C LYS A 53 -16.77 30.47 21.84
N LYS A 54 -17.81 31.25 22.12
CA LYS A 54 -18.15 32.42 21.29
C LYS A 54 -17.23 33.60 21.57
N GLY A 55 -16.57 34.09 20.53
CA GLY A 55 -15.83 35.35 20.56
C GLY A 55 -15.43 35.78 19.15
N PRO A 56 -15.03 37.04 18.95
CA PRO A 56 -14.66 37.54 17.62
C PRO A 56 -13.31 37.00 17.10
N LEU A 57 -12.61 36.16 17.88
CA LEU A 57 -11.26 35.70 17.59
C LEU A 57 -11.23 34.19 17.40
N ASP A 58 -10.83 33.75 16.21
CA ASP A 58 -10.72 32.33 15.82
C ASP A 58 -9.80 31.52 16.75
N VAL A 59 -8.83 32.18 17.40
CA VAL A 59 -7.90 31.56 18.35
C VAL A 59 -8.60 30.81 19.49
N ASN A 60 -9.80 31.25 19.86
CA ASN A 60 -10.58 30.67 20.96
C ASN A 60 -11.27 29.36 20.57
N TYR A 61 -11.42 29.09 19.28
CA TYR A 61 -12.15 27.93 18.75
C TYR A 61 -11.26 26.70 18.57
N TRP A 62 -9.96 26.81 18.83
CA TRP A 62 -9.09 25.65 18.97
C TRP A 62 -9.40 24.86 20.25
N GLN A 63 -9.27 23.54 20.19
CA GLN A 63 -9.44 22.68 21.37
C GLN A 63 -8.42 23.07 22.46
N ASP A 64 -8.78 22.88 23.72
CA ASP A 64 -7.87 23.19 24.84
C ASP A 64 -6.80 22.10 25.01
N ASN A 65 -7.16 20.86 24.69
CA ASN A 65 -6.29 19.69 24.77
C ASN A 65 -6.26 19.00 23.40
N PRO A 66 -5.10 18.92 22.73
CA PRO A 66 -4.94 18.13 21.52
C PRO A 66 -5.25 16.65 21.80
N GLN A 67 -5.85 15.98 20.83
CA GLN A 67 -6.19 14.56 20.92
C GLN A 67 -5.08 13.72 20.29
N GLU A 68 -4.81 12.54 20.84
CA GLU A 68 -3.90 11.57 20.21
C GLU A 68 -4.61 10.91 19.02
N LEU A 69 -3.92 10.83 17.87
CA LEU A 69 -4.40 10.17 16.68
C LEU A 69 -4.22 8.65 16.82
N LEU A 70 -5.32 7.91 16.71
CA LEU A 70 -5.31 6.46 16.83
C LEU A 70 -5.07 5.80 15.47
N PHE A 71 -4.10 4.90 15.40
CA PHE A 71 -3.75 4.21 14.16
C PHE A 71 -4.32 2.78 14.11
N PRO A 72 -4.47 2.19 12.91
CA PRO A 72 -4.92 0.80 12.75
C PRO A 72 -3.98 -0.22 13.42
N THR A 73 -4.47 -1.43 13.66
CA THR A 73 -3.69 -2.55 14.20
C THR A 73 -3.10 -3.45 13.11
N GLU A 74 -3.29 -3.08 11.84
CA GLU A 74 -2.94 -3.90 10.69
C GLU A 74 -2.18 -3.03 9.67
N VAL A 75 -1.23 -3.64 8.97
CA VAL A 75 -0.48 -3.02 7.87
C VAL A 75 -0.55 -3.90 6.62
N VAL A 76 -0.68 -3.27 5.45
CA VAL A 76 -0.68 -3.95 4.15
C VAL A 76 0.26 -3.22 3.19
N THR A 77 0.93 -3.97 2.30
CA THR A 77 1.73 -3.36 1.23
C THR A 77 0.82 -2.97 0.07
N VAL A 78 0.95 -1.73 -0.41
CA VAL A 78 0.23 -1.28 -1.59
C VAL A 78 0.71 -2.03 -2.82
N GLY A 79 -0.23 -2.58 -3.59
CA GLY A 79 0.05 -3.44 -4.75
C GLY A 79 -0.01 -4.94 -4.45
N GLU A 80 0.02 -5.36 -3.17
CA GLU A 80 0.03 -6.77 -2.75
C GLU A 80 -1.34 -7.23 -2.22
N GLY A 81 -2.40 -7.08 -3.02
CA GLY A 81 -3.79 -7.24 -2.56
C GLY A 81 -4.24 -8.65 -2.19
N LEU A 82 -3.48 -9.69 -2.52
CA LEU A 82 -3.86 -11.09 -2.25
C LEU A 82 -3.49 -11.58 -0.84
N PHE A 83 -2.54 -10.90 -0.19
CA PHE A 83 -2.05 -11.32 1.12
C PHE A 83 -2.92 -10.77 2.26
N ASN A 84 -2.96 -11.51 3.37
CA ASN A 84 -3.62 -11.02 4.57
C ASN A 84 -2.86 -9.84 5.17
N PRO A 85 -3.55 -8.83 5.73
CA PRO A 85 -2.89 -7.74 6.44
C PRO A 85 -2.06 -8.30 7.59
N ARG A 86 -0.84 -7.76 7.78
CA ARG A 86 -0.01 -8.11 8.91
C ARG A 86 -0.53 -7.43 10.17
N ILE A 87 -0.84 -8.22 11.20
CA ILE A 87 -1.38 -7.75 12.47
C ILE A 87 -0.23 -7.34 13.39
N MET A 88 -0.38 -6.21 14.07
CA MET A 88 0.59 -5.72 15.05
C MET A 88 0.50 -6.54 16.36
N PRO A 89 1.65 -6.85 17.00
CA PRO A 89 1.65 -7.51 18.31
C PRO A 89 0.87 -6.70 19.34
N VAL A 90 0.16 -7.38 20.25
CA VAL A 90 -0.65 -6.72 21.28
C VAL A 90 0.15 -6.57 22.55
N TYR A 91 0.22 -5.35 23.10
CA TYR A 91 0.87 -5.05 24.36
C TYR A 91 -0.16 -4.60 25.40
N LYS A 92 -0.06 -5.11 26.63
CA LYS A 92 -0.72 -4.49 27.78
C LYS A 92 0.06 -3.24 28.22
N LYS A 93 -0.63 -2.29 28.84
CA LYS A 93 -0.02 -1.09 29.43
C LYS A 93 1.10 -1.48 30.40
N GLY A 94 2.29 -0.93 30.19
CA GLY A 94 3.47 -1.18 31.04
C GLY A 94 4.18 -2.53 30.82
N ALA A 95 3.66 -3.42 29.97
CA ALA A 95 4.32 -4.67 29.65
C ALA A 95 5.57 -4.42 28.78
N SER A 96 6.67 -5.12 29.03
CA SER A 96 7.87 -5.06 28.18
C SER A 96 7.70 -5.88 26.90
N GLU A 97 7.09 -7.06 27.02
CA GLU A 97 6.89 -8.04 25.95
C GLU A 97 5.45 -8.04 25.42
N PRO A 98 5.24 -8.45 24.15
CA PRO A 98 3.89 -8.62 23.61
C PRO A 98 3.20 -9.83 24.24
N GLU A 99 1.87 -9.77 24.25
CA GLU A 99 1.03 -10.91 24.59
C GLU A 99 1.13 -11.98 23.49
N PRO A 100 0.99 -13.28 23.83
CA PRO A 100 0.96 -14.35 22.84
C PRO A 100 -0.09 -14.11 21.77
N GLU A 101 0.21 -14.54 20.54
CA GLU A 101 -0.71 -14.40 19.42
C GLU A 101 -2.08 -15.03 19.72
N GLY A 102 -3.16 -14.34 19.32
CA GLY A 102 -4.53 -14.75 19.63
C GLY A 102 -5.02 -14.38 21.04
N THR A 103 -4.16 -13.84 21.92
CA THR A 103 -4.60 -13.42 23.27
C THR A 103 -5.56 -12.25 23.21
N ARG A 104 -6.75 -12.41 23.80
CA ARG A 104 -7.78 -11.36 23.86
C ARG A 104 -7.49 -10.39 25.00
N VAL A 105 -7.11 -9.16 24.65
CA VAL A 105 -6.93 -8.05 25.60
C VAL A 105 -8.01 -7.00 25.38
N LYS A 106 -8.62 -6.49 26.47
CA LYS A 106 -9.60 -5.41 26.39
C LYS A 106 -8.91 -4.10 25.97
N THR A 107 -9.57 -3.28 25.15
CA THR A 107 -9.00 -2.02 24.66
C THR A 107 -8.49 -1.10 25.77
N ALA A 108 -9.14 -1.08 26.94
CA ALA A 108 -8.73 -0.28 28.09
C ALA A 108 -7.39 -0.72 28.73
N GLU A 109 -7.02 -1.99 28.56
CA GLU A 109 -5.78 -2.58 29.08
C GLU A 109 -4.64 -2.53 28.06
N LYS A 110 -4.95 -2.30 26.77
CA LYS A 110 -3.96 -2.22 25.70
C LYS A 110 -3.13 -0.94 25.79
N ASP A 111 -1.84 -1.07 25.52
CA ASP A 111 -1.02 0.06 25.07
C ASP A 111 -1.37 0.33 23.60
N LEU A 112 -2.22 1.33 23.36
CA LEU A 112 -2.71 1.64 22.01
C LEU A 112 -1.61 2.13 21.07
N PHE A 113 -0.49 2.64 21.59
CA PHE A 113 0.62 3.06 20.72
C PHE A 113 1.41 1.83 20.27
N ARG A 114 1.81 0.97 21.21
CA ARG A 114 2.60 -0.23 20.91
C ARG A 114 1.81 -1.33 20.20
N SER A 115 0.49 -1.38 20.42
CA SER A 115 -0.40 -2.40 19.82
C SER A 115 -0.96 -2.01 18.46
N THR A 116 -0.56 -0.87 17.90
CA THR A 116 -1.01 -0.38 16.60
C THR A 116 0.18 -0.04 15.73
N THR A 117 -0.09 0.28 14.47
CA THR A 117 0.93 0.76 13.54
C THR A 117 1.49 2.11 13.94
N ALA A 118 0.92 2.81 14.95
CA ALA A 118 1.50 4.02 15.53
C ALA A 118 2.94 3.79 16.00
N SER A 119 3.22 2.61 16.56
CA SER A 119 4.56 2.18 16.98
C SER A 119 5.60 2.18 15.87
N LEU A 120 5.19 2.09 14.60
CA LEU A 120 6.08 2.11 13.45
C LEU A 120 6.55 3.52 13.09
N THR A 121 5.90 4.57 13.58
CA THR A 121 6.20 5.98 13.21
C THR A 121 7.61 6.38 13.64
N GLU A 122 8.41 6.94 12.75
CA GLU A 122 9.72 7.54 13.11
C GLU A 122 9.54 8.91 13.79
N LEU A 123 10.51 9.33 14.60
CA LEU A 123 10.58 10.69 15.13
C LEU A 123 11.02 11.69 14.05
N ALA A 124 10.12 11.98 13.11
CA ALA A 124 10.38 12.84 11.97
C ALA A 124 9.14 13.69 11.59
N PRO A 125 9.30 14.74 10.77
CA PRO A 125 8.16 15.45 10.17
C PRO A 125 7.20 14.50 9.43
N ILE A 126 5.90 14.78 9.56
CA ILE A 126 4.84 14.09 8.81
C ILE A 126 4.25 15.04 7.76
N GLN A 127 3.66 14.46 6.70
CA GLN A 127 2.88 15.22 5.72
C GLN A 127 1.41 14.86 5.86
N VAL A 128 0.53 15.86 5.76
CA VAL A 128 -0.92 15.65 5.84
C VAL A 128 -1.58 16.25 4.61
N VAL A 129 -2.38 15.43 3.93
CA VAL A 129 -3.10 15.83 2.71
C VAL A 129 -4.58 15.60 2.91
N SER A 130 -5.42 16.45 2.33
CA SER A 130 -6.87 16.30 2.31
C SER A 130 -7.35 16.24 0.87
N ASP A 131 -8.25 15.30 0.57
CA ASP A 131 -9.02 15.27 -0.67
C ASP A 131 -10.47 15.74 -0.47
N ASN A 132 -10.74 16.40 0.67
CA ASN A 132 -12.05 16.80 1.18
C ASN A 132 -13.02 15.66 1.55
N LYS A 133 -12.67 14.40 1.28
CA LYS A 133 -13.41 13.22 1.75
C LYS A 133 -12.69 12.51 2.90
N PHE A 134 -11.36 12.46 2.82
CA PHE A 134 -10.47 11.89 3.81
C PHE A 134 -9.31 12.83 4.11
N VAL A 135 -8.77 12.69 5.32
CA VAL A 135 -7.47 13.22 5.72
C VAL A 135 -6.47 12.07 5.67
N TYR A 136 -5.39 12.26 4.93
CA TYR A 136 -4.30 11.31 4.75
C TYR A 136 -3.13 11.77 5.60
N VAL A 137 -2.62 10.88 6.45
CA VAL A 137 -1.41 11.12 7.24
C VAL A 137 -0.30 10.25 6.67
N PHE A 138 0.72 10.90 6.11
CA PHE A 138 1.93 10.28 5.58
C PHE A 138 3.03 10.39 6.63
N ARG A 139 3.62 9.26 6.99
CA ARG A 139 4.66 9.19 8.02
C ARG A 139 5.78 8.26 7.61
N GLN A 140 7.01 8.69 7.85
CA GLN A 140 8.15 7.80 7.78
C GLN A 140 8.00 6.72 8.85
N SER A 141 8.29 5.48 8.48
CA SER A 141 8.47 4.40 9.44
C SER A 141 9.91 4.30 9.94
N GLN A 142 10.07 3.76 11.14
CA GLN A 142 11.38 3.57 11.75
C GLN A 142 12.31 2.74 10.86
N GLU A 143 13.58 3.12 10.81
CA GLU A 143 14.60 2.29 10.12
C GLU A 143 14.80 0.96 10.84
N ASN A 144 14.90 1.02 12.17
CA ASN A 144 14.98 -0.15 13.05
C ASN A 144 13.59 -0.56 13.55
N ASP A 145 12.72 -0.94 12.61
CA ASP A 145 11.43 -1.52 12.94
C ASP A 145 11.62 -2.92 13.57
N ALA A 146 11.45 -3.01 14.89
CA ALA A 146 11.57 -4.27 15.63
C ALA A 146 10.57 -5.36 15.17
N VAL A 147 9.47 -4.98 14.52
CA VAL A 147 8.49 -5.92 13.95
C VAL A 147 8.95 -6.40 12.57
N GLY A 148 9.81 -5.65 11.88
CA GLY A 148 10.30 -5.99 10.54
C GLY A 148 9.20 -6.00 9.49
N VAL A 149 8.28 -5.03 9.52
CA VAL A 149 7.17 -4.89 8.56
C VAL A 149 7.38 -3.76 7.57
N ALA A 150 8.01 -2.68 8.01
CA ALA A 150 8.09 -1.43 7.28
C ALA A 150 9.37 -0.66 7.63
N ALA A 151 10.55 -1.27 7.58
CA ALA A 151 11.78 -0.54 7.85
C ALA A 151 12.01 0.62 6.83
N GLY A 152 12.16 1.86 7.31
CA GLY A 152 12.63 3.01 6.52
C GLY A 152 11.82 3.33 5.25
N THR A 153 10.50 3.20 5.30
CA THR A 153 9.57 3.40 4.17
C THR A 153 8.49 4.43 4.51
N LEU A 154 7.56 4.66 3.58
CA LEU A 154 6.44 5.58 3.76
C LEU A 154 5.16 4.83 4.10
N LEU A 155 4.55 5.22 5.23
CA LEU A 155 3.26 4.73 5.68
C LEU A 155 2.18 5.78 5.45
N VAL A 156 0.98 5.34 5.10
CA VAL A 156 -0.18 6.21 4.86
C VAL A 156 -1.40 5.66 5.56
N ASP A 157 -2.08 6.55 6.30
CA ASP A 157 -3.29 6.24 7.04
C ASP A 157 -4.41 7.22 6.63
N ARG A 158 -5.64 6.72 6.48
CA ARG A 158 -6.82 7.52 6.11
C ARG A 158 -7.79 7.69 7.26
N PHE A 159 -8.20 8.93 7.46
CA PHE A 159 -9.12 9.34 8.51
C PHE A 159 -10.33 10.06 7.94
N VAL A 160 -11.47 9.88 8.60
CA VAL A 160 -12.68 10.66 8.39
C VAL A 160 -12.80 11.65 9.54
N LEU A 161 -12.99 12.93 9.23
CA LEU A 161 -13.32 13.94 10.24
C LEU A 161 -14.81 13.84 10.57
N SER A 162 -15.13 13.56 11.83
CA SER A 162 -16.51 13.51 12.35
C SER A 162 -16.64 14.46 13.55
N GLY A 163 -17.24 15.61 13.31
CA GLY A 163 -17.20 16.73 14.26
C GLY A 163 -15.75 17.18 14.47
N ILE A 164 -15.25 17.01 15.68
CA ILE A 164 -13.87 17.36 16.06
C ILE A 164 -12.93 16.15 16.19
N ASN A 165 -13.38 14.96 15.77
CA ASN A 165 -12.63 13.72 15.93
C ASN A 165 -12.17 13.17 14.57
N LEU A 166 -10.90 12.79 14.48
CA LEU A 166 -10.36 12.02 13.36
C LEU A 166 -10.49 10.54 13.67
N LEU A 167 -11.32 9.85 12.88
CA LEU A 167 -11.60 8.44 13.07
C LEU A 167 -10.96 7.61 11.94
N PRO A 168 -10.30 6.48 12.24
CA PRO A 168 -9.83 5.56 11.22
C PRO A 168 -10.97 5.15 10.29
N ARG A 169 -10.69 5.10 8.98
CA ARG A 169 -11.68 4.68 8.00
C ARG A 169 -12.11 3.24 8.26
N ARG A 170 -13.42 3.00 8.36
CA ARG A 170 -13.98 1.64 8.40
C ARG A 170 -14.03 1.03 7.01
N GLU A 171 -13.95 -0.29 6.94
CA GLU A 171 -14.16 -1.02 5.69
C GLU A 171 -14.96 -2.31 5.88
N VAL A 172 -15.33 -2.91 4.75
CA VAL A 172 -16.04 -4.19 4.68
C VAL A 172 -15.06 -5.25 4.22
N ARG A 173 -15.08 -6.40 4.90
CA ARG A 173 -14.25 -7.57 4.58
C ARG A 173 -15.03 -8.85 4.78
N TYR A 174 -14.48 -9.94 4.30
CA TYR A 174 -14.97 -11.28 4.65
C TYR A 174 -14.79 -11.53 6.15
N GLN A 175 -15.86 -11.92 6.85
CA GLN A 175 -15.91 -11.91 8.31
C GLN A 175 -15.00 -12.96 8.97
N ARG A 176 -14.81 -14.12 8.33
CA ARG A 176 -13.99 -15.22 8.86
C ARG A 176 -12.52 -15.12 8.43
N SER A 177 -12.26 -14.96 7.14
CA SER A 177 -10.90 -14.75 6.62
C SER A 177 -10.30 -13.41 7.02
N ARG A 178 -11.15 -12.42 7.36
CA ARG A 178 -10.75 -11.02 7.62
C ARG A 178 -10.04 -10.37 6.43
N ASN A 179 -10.15 -10.96 5.24
CA ASN A 179 -9.53 -10.49 4.01
C ASN A 179 -10.55 -9.67 3.21
N LYS A 180 -10.07 -8.67 2.47
CA LYS A 180 -10.91 -7.78 1.67
C LYS A 180 -11.43 -8.42 0.38
N PHE A 181 -10.70 -9.38 -0.18
CA PHE A 181 -10.95 -9.93 -1.52
C PHE A 181 -11.13 -11.45 -1.54
N THR A 182 -10.54 -12.17 -0.59
CA THR A 182 -10.53 -13.64 -0.60
C THR A 182 -11.33 -14.23 0.56
N PRO A 183 -12.47 -14.89 0.32
CA PRO A 183 -13.21 -15.57 1.38
C PRO A 183 -12.49 -16.83 1.88
N GLN A 184 -12.67 -17.20 3.15
CA GLN A 184 -12.18 -18.49 3.69
C GLN A 184 -12.95 -19.68 3.10
N SER A 185 -14.24 -19.49 2.79
CA SER A 185 -15.11 -20.51 2.19
C SER A 185 -16.34 -19.87 1.57
N ARG A 186 -17.18 -20.64 0.87
CA ARG A 186 -18.47 -20.16 0.35
C ARG A 186 -19.43 -19.61 1.42
N LYS A 187 -19.21 -19.93 2.70
CA LYS A 187 -20.01 -19.44 3.84
C LYS A 187 -19.38 -18.21 4.51
N ASP A 188 -18.25 -17.73 4.03
CA ASP A 188 -17.61 -16.51 4.51
C ASP A 188 -18.26 -15.31 3.80
N GLY A 189 -19.11 -14.58 4.50
CA GLY A 189 -19.82 -13.41 3.98
C GLY A 189 -19.06 -12.12 4.23
N LEU A 190 -19.40 -11.06 3.49
CA LEU A 190 -18.88 -9.72 3.72
C LEU A 190 -19.58 -9.04 4.90
N GLY A 191 -18.83 -8.33 5.73
CA GLY A 191 -19.35 -7.54 6.86
C GLY A 191 -18.38 -6.45 7.32
N ALA A 192 -18.89 -5.51 8.12
CA ALA A 192 -18.11 -4.41 8.70
C ALA A 192 -17.44 -4.78 10.05
N LYS A 193 -17.54 -6.06 10.46
CA LYS A 193 -17.02 -6.65 11.68
C LYS A 193 -16.68 -8.12 11.43
N ASP A 194 -15.71 -8.66 12.16
CA ASP A 194 -15.38 -10.09 12.17
C ASP A 194 -16.44 -10.95 12.90
N MET A 195 -16.15 -12.25 13.00
CA MET A 195 -16.97 -13.22 13.74
C MET A 195 -17.07 -12.92 15.24
N GLU A 196 -16.11 -12.19 15.79
CA GLU A 196 -15.98 -11.78 17.19
C GLU A 196 -16.57 -10.38 17.46
N GLN A 197 -17.24 -9.77 16.48
CA GLN A 197 -17.83 -8.42 16.54
C GLN A 197 -16.85 -7.25 16.63
N ILE A 198 -15.57 -7.48 16.33
CA ILE A 198 -14.56 -6.42 16.24
C ILE A 198 -14.69 -5.71 14.88
N PRO A 199 -14.83 -4.38 14.85
CA PRO A 199 -14.90 -3.62 13.62
C PRO A 199 -13.65 -3.77 12.74
N PHE A 200 -13.86 -3.85 11.42
CA PHE A 200 -12.77 -3.69 10.47
C PHE A 200 -12.47 -2.21 10.22
N TYR A 201 -11.20 -1.87 10.36
CA TYR A 201 -10.63 -0.60 9.95
C TYR A 201 -9.69 -0.85 8.77
N GLU A 202 -9.57 0.13 7.90
CA GLU A 202 -8.58 0.10 6.83
C GLU A 202 -7.17 -0.03 7.43
N PRO A 203 -6.34 -0.99 6.95
CA PRO A 203 -4.97 -1.12 7.40
C PRO A 203 -4.14 0.10 7.01
N THR A 204 -3.06 0.34 7.74
CA THR A 204 -2.00 1.25 7.29
C THR A 204 -1.46 0.79 5.95
N GLN A 205 -1.37 1.70 4.99
CA GLN A 205 -0.85 1.44 3.65
C GLN A 205 0.67 1.64 3.67
N LYS A 206 1.44 0.59 3.38
CA LYS A 206 2.89 0.63 3.23
C LYS A 206 3.26 0.81 1.76
N LEU A 207 3.94 1.92 1.45
CA LEU A 207 4.45 2.22 0.10
C LEU A 207 5.88 1.71 -0.06
N SER A 208 6.02 0.39 -0.21
CA SER A 208 7.33 -0.31 -0.27
C SER A 208 8.25 0.15 -1.40
N PHE A 209 7.72 0.79 -2.44
CA PHE A 209 8.51 1.37 -3.53
C PHE A 209 9.19 2.69 -3.14
N ILE A 210 8.80 3.32 -2.02
CA ILE A 210 9.50 4.46 -1.42
C ILE A 210 10.35 3.92 -0.27
N ARG A 211 11.66 3.84 -0.50
CA ARG A 211 12.62 3.20 0.41
C ARG A 211 13.69 4.20 0.85
N ASN A 212 14.37 3.85 1.95
CA ASN A 212 15.50 4.62 2.47
C ASN A 212 15.13 6.07 2.81
N LEU A 213 13.88 6.28 3.23
CA LEU A 213 13.41 7.59 3.65
C LEU A 213 14.09 7.97 4.97
N HIS A 214 14.55 9.21 5.09
CA HIS A 214 15.32 9.67 6.25
C HIS A 214 14.86 11.04 6.73
N GLU A 215 14.75 11.20 8.05
CA GLU A 215 14.38 12.46 8.73
C GLU A 215 13.10 13.11 8.19
N GLY A 216 12.15 12.32 7.68
CA GLY A 216 10.87 12.82 7.19
C GLY A 216 11.01 13.77 6.00
N ARG A 217 12.13 13.69 5.27
CA ARG A 217 12.41 14.51 4.07
C ARG A 217 11.55 14.03 2.91
N LEU A 218 10.28 14.42 2.95
CA LEU A 218 9.29 14.11 1.93
C LEU A 218 8.29 15.27 1.75
N ALA A 219 7.70 15.35 0.55
CA ALA A 219 6.60 16.23 0.23
C ALA A 219 5.55 15.45 -0.56
N VAL A 220 4.26 15.64 -0.24
CA VAL A 220 3.15 14.96 -0.91
C VAL A 220 2.08 15.95 -1.30
N LEU A 221 1.54 15.81 -2.51
CA LEU A 221 0.43 16.59 -3.01
C LEU A 221 -0.48 15.75 -3.91
N LEU A 222 -1.76 16.13 -3.97
CA LEU A 222 -2.65 15.71 -5.05
C LEU A 222 -2.58 16.71 -6.20
N LEU A 223 -2.04 16.29 -7.34
CA LEU A 223 -1.98 17.10 -8.55
C LEU A 223 -3.28 16.96 -9.35
N PRO A 224 -3.84 18.06 -9.87
CA PRO A 224 -4.84 17.98 -10.93
C PRO A 224 -4.20 17.43 -12.21
N THR A 225 -5.01 16.86 -13.09
CA THR A 225 -4.59 16.47 -14.44
C THR A 225 -5.37 17.25 -15.49
N GLN A 226 -4.98 17.10 -16.76
CA GLN A 226 -5.75 17.66 -17.89
C GLN A 226 -7.15 17.05 -18.01
N ILE A 227 -7.38 15.83 -17.49
CA ILE A 227 -8.73 15.28 -17.36
C ILE A 227 -9.38 15.84 -16.11
N ALA A 228 -10.55 16.45 -16.28
CA ALA A 228 -11.36 16.97 -15.18
C ALA A 228 -11.64 15.89 -14.12
N ASN A 229 -11.53 16.28 -12.84
CA ASN A 229 -11.75 15.42 -11.67
C ASN A 229 -10.82 14.19 -11.55
N VAL A 230 -9.83 14.05 -12.43
CA VAL A 230 -8.76 13.06 -12.27
C VAL A 230 -7.58 13.74 -11.59
N GLN A 231 -7.12 13.13 -10.50
CA GLN A 231 -5.99 13.58 -9.72
C GLN A 231 -4.92 12.50 -9.64
N ARG A 232 -3.70 12.91 -9.34
CA ARG A 232 -2.57 11.98 -9.14
C ARG A 232 -1.85 12.33 -7.85
N TRP A 233 -1.34 11.30 -7.18
CA TRP A 233 -0.41 11.48 -6.08
C TRP A 233 0.95 11.88 -6.65
N GLN A 234 1.47 13.01 -6.19
CA GLN A 234 2.85 13.39 -6.40
C GLN A 234 3.57 13.31 -5.07
N ILE A 235 4.64 12.53 -5.03
CA ILE A 235 5.47 12.37 -3.84
C ILE A 235 6.91 12.67 -4.25
N PHE A 236 7.57 13.58 -3.53
CA PHE A 236 9.01 13.72 -3.55
C PHE A 236 9.56 13.14 -2.25
N ALA A 237 10.53 12.24 -2.33
CA ALA A 237 11.13 11.61 -1.16
C ALA A 237 12.65 11.60 -1.30
N PHE A 238 13.36 12.03 -0.26
CA PHE A 238 14.81 11.89 -0.21
C PHE A 238 15.18 10.43 0.07
N ASN A 239 16.08 9.89 -0.73
CA ASN A 239 16.60 8.54 -0.61
C ASN A 239 18.02 8.57 -0.04
N ASN A 240 18.18 8.15 1.21
CA ASN A 240 19.45 8.24 1.93
C ASN A 240 20.56 7.33 1.38
N LYS A 241 20.21 6.33 0.57
CA LYS A 241 21.22 5.46 -0.07
C LYS A 241 21.80 6.08 -1.33
N THR A 242 20.98 6.78 -2.11
CA THR A 242 21.43 7.42 -3.36
C THR A 242 21.84 8.88 -3.17
N GLY A 243 21.40 9.53 -2.09
CA GLY A 243 21.55 10.97 -1.87
C GLY A 243 20.67 11.82 -2.78
N MET A 244 19.73 11.20 -3.51
CA MET A 244 18.86 11.87 -4.47
C MET A 244 17.45 12.08 -3.91
N ILE A 245 16.68 12.94 -4.60
CA ILE A 245 15.24 13.06 -4.38
C ILE A 245 14.54 12.28 -5.49
N ASP A 246 13.81 11.24 -5.10
CA ASP A 246 13.00 10.44 -6.01
C ASP A 246 11.61 11.09 -6.16
N SER A 247 11.10 11.17 -7.39
CA SER A 247 9.80 11.75 -7.73
C SER A 247 8.85 10.64 -8.18
N PHE A 248 7.79 10.42 -7.40
CA PHE A 248 6.77 9.40 -7.68
C PHE A 248 5.48 10.08 -8.13
N ASN A 249 5.01 9.73 -9.33
CA ASN A 249 3.77 10.25 -9.90
C ASN A 249 2.76 9.11 -10.11
N ILE A 250 1.92 8.89 -9.11
CA ILE A 250 1.08 7.69 -9.00
C ILE A 250 -0.38 8.05 -9.29
N GLU A 251 -1.05 7.20 -10.04
CA GLU A 251 -2.48 7.38 -10.27
C GLU A 251 -3.28 7.25 -8.97
N ARG A 252 -4.22 8.17 -8.73
CA ARG A 252 -5.17 8.05 -7.62
C ARG A 252 -6.29 7.10 -8.03
N ALA A 253 -6.45 6.01 -7.27
CA ALA A 253 -7.54 5.07 -7.47
C ALA A 253 -8.90 5.71 -7.14
N GLY A 254 -9.99 5.15 -7.68
CA GLY A 254 -11.35 5.68 -7.47
C GLY A 254 -11.80 5.67 -6.00
N ASP A 255 -11.19 4.83 -5.15
CA ASP A 255 -11.46 4.81 -3.72
C ASP A 255 -10.64 5.83 -2.92
N GLY A 256 -9.71 6.54 -3.58
CA GLY A 256 -8.78 7.52 -3.04
C GLY A 256 -7.35 7.02 -2.76
N LEU A 257 -7.06 5.72 -2.89
CA LEU A 257 -5.71 5.17 -2.68
C LEU A 257 -4.84 5.27 -3.94
N PHE A 258 -3.86 4.38 -4.04
CA PHE A 258 -2.83 4.35 -5.07
C PHE A 258 -3.15 3.24 -6.08
N ASN A 259 -3.22 3.58 -7.36
CA ASN A 259 -3.27 2.61 -8.45
C ASN A 259 -1.86 2.46 -9.04
N LEU A 260 -1.12 1.44 -8.57
CA LEU A 260 0.23 1.14 -9.06
C LEU A 260 0.23 0.45 -10.43
N LYS A 261 -0.88 -0.22 -10.80
CA LYS A 261 -1.03 -0.82 -12.13
C LYS A 261 -1.16 0.25 -13.23
N GLY A 262 -1.68 1.42 -12.86
CA GLY A 262 -2.11 2.45 -13.80
C GLY A 262 -3.38 2.07 -14.55
N THR A 263 -3.99 3.05 -15.20
CA THR A 263 -5.12 2.86 -16.11
C THR A 263 -4.64 2.93 -17.55
N GLN A 264 -5.06 1.96 -18.37
CA GLN A 264 -4.84 1.97 -19.81
C GLN A 264 -5.49 3.23 -20.40
N ARG A 265 -4.69 3.98 -21.18
CA ARG A 265 -5.15 5.20 -21.84
C ARG A 265 -5.40 4.92 -23.31
N TYR A 266 -6.29 5.68 -23.91
CA TYR A 266 -6.67 5.53 -25.31
C TYR A 266 -6.61 6.88 -26.04
N THR A 267 -6.31 6.83 -27.32
CA THR A 267 -6.26 7.97 -28.24
C THR A 267 -6.91 7.63 -29.57
N CYS A 268 -7.22 8.63 -30.39
CA CYS A 268 -7.72 8.42 -31.74
C CYS A 268 -6.56 8.50 -32.75
N PRO A 269 -6.48 7.58 -33.74
CA PRO A 269 -5.49 7.69 -34.81
C PRO A 269 -5.54 9.03 -35.55
N ASP A 270 -6.75 9.56 -35.76
CA ASP A 270 -6.97 10.83 -36.45
C ASP A 270 -6.93 12.04 -35.51
N HIS A 271 -7.19 11.87 -34.21
CA HIS A 271 -7.20 12.95 -33.22
C HIS A 271 -6.22 12.63 -32.08
N PRO A 272 -4.91 12.83 -32.28
CA PRO A 272 -3.90 12.49 -31.27
C PRO A 272 -4.04 13.29 -29.97
N GLU A 273 -4.72 14.44 -30.01
CA GLU A 273 -5.10 15.24 -28.86
C GLU A 273 -6.21 14.62 -28.01
N VAL A 274 -7.00 13.70 -28.58
CA VAL A 274 -8.03 12.97 -27.84
C VAL A 274 -7.36 12.01 -26.86
N PHE A 275 -7.75 12.12 -25.61
CA PHE A 275 -7.22 11.33 -24.52
C PHE A 275 -8.36 10.82 -23.64
N SER A 276 -8.47 9.49 -23.52
CA SER A 276 -9.53 8.83 -22.76
C SER A 276 -8.98 7.74 -21.85
N LEU A 277 -9.67 7.51 -20.72
CA LEU A 277 -9.45 6.37 -19.81
C LEU A 277 -10.34 5.17 -20.14
N LYS A 278 -11.19 5.29 -21.15
CA LYS A 278 -12.09 4.25 -21.63
C LYS A 278 -11.92 4.06 -23.13
N ASP A 279 -12.13 2.83 -23.57
CA ASP A 279 -12.31 2.51 -24.98
C ASP A 279 -13.64 3.06 -25.52
N GLY A 280 -13.84 2.95 -26.82
CA GLY A 280 -15.05 3.36 -27.51
C GLY A 280 -14.80 4.26 -28.72
N PRO A 281 -15.87 4.81 -29.33
CA PRO A 281 -15.74 5.66 -30.50
C PRO A 281 -15.08 7.00 -30.15
N CYS A 282 -14.33 7.57 -31.09
CA CYS A 282 -13.78 8.91 -30.94
C CYS A 282 -14.93 9.95 -30.83
N PRO A 283 -14.88 10.87 -29.83
CA PRO A 283 -15.93 11.86 -29.63
C PRO A 283 -15.85 13.06 -30.58
N GLU A 284 -14.74 13.21 -31.30
CA GLU A 284 -14.52 14.35 -32.21
C GLU A 284 -15.18 14.13 -33.57
N PRO A 285 -15.52 15.22 -34.30
CA PRO A 285 -15.94 15.13 -35.70
C PRO A 285 -14.85 14.53 -36.59
N ALA A 286 -15.20 13.96 -37.74
CA ALA A 286 -14.21 13.47 -38.69
C ALA A 286 -13.40 14.64 -39.29
N LYS A 287 -12.06 14.49 -39.39
CA LYS A 287 -11.20 15.52 -40.01
C LYS A 287 -11.54 15.78 -41.49
N ALA A 288 -11.96 14.74 -42.21
CA ALA A 288 -12.32 14.84 -43.62
C ALA A 288 -13.70 15.49 -43.84
N ASP A 289 -14.62 15.35 -42.89
CA ASP A 289 -15.96 15.93 -42.93
C ASP A 289 -16.47 16.23 -41.50
N PRO A 290 -16.35 17.49 -41.03
CA PRO A 290 -16.78 17.88 -39.69
C PRO A 290 -18.28 17.74 -39.41
N SER A 291 -19.11 17.44 -40.41
CA SER A 291 -20.54 17.15 -40.21
C SER A 291 -20.80 15.72 -39.75
N GLN A 292 -19.78 14.86 -39.78
CA GLN A 292 -19.85 13.46 -39.38
C GLN A 292 -19.00 13.20 -38.14
N ASN A 293 -19.33 12.15 -37.40
CA ASN A 293 -18.49 11.67 -36.30
C ASN A 293 -17.22 11.02 -36.86
N CYS A 294 -16.11 11.12 -36.12
CA CYS A 294 -14.90 10.40 -36.46
C CYS A 294 -15.17 8.88 -36.57
N PRO A 295 -14.74 8.20 -37.65
CA PRO A 295 -15.05 6.79 -37.87
C PRO A 295 -14.20 5.84 -37.01
N TYR A 296 -13.17 6.35 -36.34
CA TYR A 296 -12.22 5.52 -35.61
C TYR A 296 -12.68 5.20 -34.18
N GLN A 297 -12.45 3.95 -33.77
CA GLN A 297 -12.42 3.57 -32.36
C GLN A 297 -11.12 4.06 -31.73
N LEU A 298 -11.19 4.43 -30.46
CA LEU A 298 -10.01 4.79 -29.69
C LEU A 298 -9.12 3.56 -29.53
N ILE A 299 -7.82 3.74 -29.77
CA ILE A 299 -6.79 2.72 -29.67
C ILE A 299 -5.96 2.93 -28.40
N PRO A 300 -5.44 1.87 -27.77
CA PRO A 300 -4.62 2.00 -26.57
C PRO A 300 -3.32 2.76 -26.89
N ILE A 301 -2.99 3.73 -26.03
CA ILE A 301 -1.67 4.34 -25.99
C ILE A 301 -0.74 3.32 -25.31
N LEU A 302 0.09 2.68 -26.12
CA LEU A 302 1.13 1.80 -25.63
C LEU A 302 2.33 2.66 -25.23
N SER A 303 2.69 2.63 -23.94
CA SER A 303 3.99 3.15 -23.54
C SER A 303 5.06 2.21 -24.07
N LYS A 304 5.96 2.73 -24.92
CA LYS A 304 7.15 2.00 -25.37
C LYS A 304 8.34 2.20 -24.41
N GLU A 305 8.11 2.89 -23.31
CA GLU A 305 9.09 3.26 -22.29
C GLU A 305 8.50 3.00 -20.90
N GLY A 306 9.35 2.83 -19.88
CA GLY A 306 8.90 2.48 -18.52
C GLY A 306 8.66 0.98 -18.31
N TYR A 307 9.61 0.15 -18.74
CA TYR A 307 9.69 -1.26 -18.37
C TYR A 307 9.79 -1.41 -16.83
N ALA A 308 9.57 -2.62 -16.31
CA ALA A 308 9.93 -2.92 -14.93
C ALA A 308 11.41 -2.54 -14.70
N GLU A 309 11.67 -1.46 -13.94
CA GLU A 309 13.02 -0.88 -13.79
C GLU A 309 13.96 -1.77 -12.96
N TRP A 310 13.44 -2.83 -12.38
CA TRP A 310 14.17 -3.74 -11.52
C TRP A 310 13.58 -5.15 -11.62
N ALA A 311 14.46 -6.14 -11.47
CA ALA A 311 14.13 -7.52 -11.22
C ALA A 311 15.00 -8.02 -10.07
N LEU A 312 14.58 -9.11 -9.44
CA LEU A 312 15.42 -9.78 -8.46
C LEU A 312 16.52 -10.54 -9.22
N GLN A 313 17.76 -10.30 -8.83
CA GLN A 313 18.90 -11.10 -9.28
C GLN A 313 19.05 -12.29 -8.33
N PHE A 314 19.30 -13.47 -8.89
CA PHE A 314 19.60 -14.68 -8.14
C PHE A 314 20.96 -15.18 -8.61
N ASP A 315 21.95 -15.17 -7.71
CA ASP A 315 23.33 -15.53 -8.05
C ASP A 315 23.61 -17.05 -8.03
N GLY A 316 22.63 -17.84 -7.57
CA GLY A 316 22.73 -19.30 -7.46
C GLY A 316 23.50 -19.82 -6.23
N SER A 317 23.93 -18.95 -5.32
CA SER A 317 24.70 -19.30 -4.12
C SER A 317 23.82 -19.43 -2.89
N ASP A 318 23.09 -18.36 -2.52
CA ASP A 318 22.24 -18.32 -1.33
C ASP A 318 20.91 -17.59 -1.52
N ASP A 319 20.73 -16.91 -2.66
CA ASP A 319 19.50 -16.22 -3.03
C ASP A 319 18.35 -17.20 -3.29
N ARG A 320 17.28 -17.10 -2.49
CA ARG A 320 16.03 -17.82 -2.74
C ARG A 320 14.84 -17.12 -2.10
N ILE A 321 13.67 -17.28 -2.72
CA ILE A 321 12.39 -16.93 -2.12
C ILE A 321 11.75 -18.21 -1.58
N VAL A 322 11.51 -18.27 -0.27
CA VAL A 322 10.79 -19.38 0.36
C VAL A 322 9.40 -18.90 0.72
N LEU A 323 8.38 -19.48 0.10
CA LEU A 323 6.99 -19.25 0.47
C LEU A 323 6.64 -20.09 1.71
N GLU A 324 5.79 -19.57 2.59
CA GLU A 324 5.44 -20.24 3.85
C GLU A 324 4.85 -21.65 3.64
N LYS A 325 5.04 -22.54 4.62
CA LYS A 325 4.63 -23.97 4.59
C LYS A 325 3.15 -24.21 4.29
N ASN A 326 2.30 -23.20 4.44
CA ASN A 326 0.85 -23.27 4.19
C ASN A 326 0.43 -22.59 2.89
N PHE A 327 1.37 -22.11 2.06
CA PHE A 327 1.06 -21.61 0.74
C PHE A 327 0.54 -22.76 -0.12
N THR A 328 -0.77 -22.79 -0.33
CA THR A 328 -1.43 -23.73 -1.24
C THR A 328 -1.70 -22.98 -2.53
N ALA A 329 -0.76 -23.02 -3.47
CA ALA A 329 -1.11 -22.74 -4.86
C ALA A 329 -2.02 -23.87 -5.33
N GLY A 330 -3.25 -23.53 -5.75
CA GLY A 330 -4.12 -24.46 -6.46
C GLY A 330 -4.59 -25.67 -5.64
N ASN A 331 -5.67 -25.51 -4.88
CA ASN A 331 -6.60 -26.63 -4.65
C ASN A 331 -7.63 -26.70 -5.81
N THR A 332 -7.20 -26.32 -7.01
CA THR A 332 -8.02 -26.17 -8.21
C THR A 332 -7.48 -27.09 -9.30
N SER A 333 -8.37 -27.70 -10.09
CA SER A 333 -8.04 -28.63 -11.17
C SER A 333 -7.23 -28.01 -12.32
N TYR A 334 -6.94 -26.71 -12.26
CA TYR A 334 -6.23 -25.92 -13.24
C TYR A 334 -5.34 -24.91 -12.50
N GLN A 335 -4.13 -24.71 -13.01
CA GLN A 335 -3.19 -23.70 -12.54
C GLN A 335 -2.50 -23.08 -13.76
N THR A 336 -2.04 -21.83 -13.60
CA THR A 336 -1.16 -21.18 -14.55
C THR A 336 0.02 -20.61 -13.77
N ILE A 337 1.23 -20.89 -14.22
CA ILE A 337 2.46 -20.31 -13.67
C ILE A 337 3.06 -19.43 -14.76
N GLU A 338 3.20 -18.14 -14.49
CA GLU A 338 3.86 -17.21 -15.42
C GLU A 338 4.85 -16.28 -14.72
N PHE A 339 5.95 -15.98 -15.40
CA PHE A 339 6.99 -15.09 -14.91
C PHE A 339 7.86 -14.56 -16.06
N TRP A 340 8.52 -13.44 -15.81
CA TRP A 340 9.61 -12.95 -16.66
C TRP A 340 10.94 -13.38 -16.05
N LEU A 341 11.87 -13.88 -16.87
CA LEU A 341 13.24 -14.15 -16.44
C LEU A 341 14.25 -13.73 -17.49
N LYS A 342 15.49 -13.56 -17.04
CA LYS A 342 16.66 -13.32 -17.87
C LYS A 342 17.82 -14.17 -17.34
N PRO A 343 18.08 -15.36 -17.90
CA PRO A 343 19.22 -16.17 -17.47
C PRO A 343 20.52 -15.43 -17.81
N GLU A 344 21.42 -15.21 -16.86
CA GLU A 344 22.73 -14.62 -17.14
C GLU A 344 23.66 -15.62 -17.83
N HIS A 345 23.53 -16.90 -17.45
CA HIS A 345 24.34 -18.01 -17.92
C HIS A 345 23.48 -19.26 -18.10
N LEU A 346 23.92 -20.20 -18.95
CA LEU A 346 23.27 -21.48 -19.23
C LEU A 346 24.28 -22.64 -19.07
N ASP A 347 25.07 -22.59 -17.99
CA ASP A 347 26.21 -23.50 -17.80
C ASP A 347 25.84 -24.82 -17.08
N GLY A 348 24.54 -25.06 -16.89
CA GLY A 348 24.02 -26.26 -16.24
C GLY A 348 22.56 -26.11 -15.79
N PRO A 349 21.95 -27.16 -15.23
CA PRO A 349 20.58 -27.13 -14.74
C PRO A 349 20.39 -26.10 -13.62
N GLN A 350 19.39 -25.24 -13.76
CA GLN A 350 19.05 -24.19 -12.79
C GLN A 350 17.59 -24.32 -12.36
N THR A 351 17.33 -24.44 -11.07
CA THR A 351 15.95 -24.50 -10.56
C THR A 351 15.37 -23.10 -10.43
N LEU A 352 14.26 -22.84 -11.13
CA LEU A 352 13.54 -21.57 -11.09
C LEU A 352 12.45 -21.57 -10.01
N LEU A 353 11.72 -22.67 -9.92
CA LEU A 353 10.62 -22.84 -8.99
C LEU A 353 10.56 -24.31 -8.59
N ALA A 354 10.40 -24.57 -7.30
CA ALA A 354 10.21 -25.92 -6.79
C ALA A 354 9.23 -25.91 -5.61
N ALA A 355 8.34 -26.90 -5.60
CA ALA A 355 7.42 -27.17 -4.51
C ALA A 355 7.36 -28.68 -4.29
N ALA A 356 7.43 -29.11 -3.04
CA ALA A 356 7.28 -30.51 -2.67
C ALA A 356 6.39 -30.63 -1.43
N LEU A 357 5.35 -31.46 -1.54
CA LEU A 357 4.53 -31.98 -0.46
C LEU A 357 4.66 -33.50 -0.49
N GLU A 358 4.45 -34.18 0.64
CA GLU A 358 4.80 -35.60 0.85
C GLU A 358 4.62 -36.53 -0.36
N ALA A 359 3.49 -36.43 -1.07
CA ALA A 359 3.15 -37.29 -2.23
C ALA A 359 3.03 -36.53 -3.57
N THR A 360 3.33 -35.24 -3.61
CA THR A 360 3.21 -34.39 -4.82
C THR A 360 4.36 -33.39 -4.89
N ALA A 361 5.11 -33.40 -5.97
CA ALA A 361 6.19 -32.44 -6.21
C ALA A 361 6.07 -31.81 -7.58
N GLY A 362 6.52 -30.56 -7.71
CA GLY A 362 6.56 -29.83 -8.97
C GLY A 362 7.81 -28.96 -9.02
N ALA A 363 8.52 -28.96 -10.14
CA ALA A 363 9.69 -28.11 -10.34
C ALA A 363 9.77 -27.60 -11.77
N ILE A 364 10.12 -26.33 -11.93
CA ILE A 364 10.51 -25.72 -13.20
C ILE A 364 12.01 -25.51 -13.16
N ALA A 365 12.73 -26.05 -14.14
CA ALA A 365 14.17 -25.88 -14.30
C ALA A 365 14.51 -25.39 -15.71
N ILE A 366 15.64 -24.71 -15.85
CA ILE A 366 16.29 -24.43 -17.13
C ILE A 366 17.45 -25.41 -17.28
N GLU A 367 17.60 -26.01 -18.45
CA GLU A 367 18.74 -26.86 -18.81
C GLU A 367 19.87 -26.05 -19.47
N SER A 368 21.04 -26.68 -19.64
CA SER A 368 22.19 -26.01 -20.26
C SER A 368 21.97 -25.57 -21.72
N ASP A 369 20.98 -26.13 -22.41
CA ASP A 369 20.60 -25.70 -23.77
C ASP A 369 19.53 -24.59 -23.77
N GLY A 370 19.18 -24.07 -22.60
CA GLY A 370 18.17 -23.04 -22.41
C GLY A 370 16.74 -23.58 -22.37
N THR A 371 16.50 -24.86 -22.62
CA THR A 371 15.14 -25.42 -22.57
C THR A 371 14.61 -25.42 -21.14
N LEU A 372 13.31 -25.16 -21.00
CA LEU A 372 12.58 -25.24 -19.76
C LEU A 372 11.98 -26.63 -19.60
N GLN A 373 12.18 -27.23 -18.43
CA GLN A 373 11.53 -28.46 -18.02
C GLN A 373 10.60 -28.18 -16.85
N TYR A 374 9.34 -28.59 -16.99
CA TYR A 374 8.42 -28.69 -15.87
C TYR A 374 8.23 -30.15 -15.50
N HIS A 375 8.79 -30.52 -14.36
CA HIS A 375 8.61 -31.83 -13.73
C HIS A 375 7.41 -31.76 -12.80
N PHE A 376 6.48 -32.69 -12.94
CA PHE A 376 5.36 -32.85 -12.04
C PHE A 376 5.23 -34.30 -11.59
N GLN A 377 5.24 -34.50 -10.28
CA GLN A 377 5.04 -35.79 -9.63
C GLN A 377 3.71 -35.77 -8.88
N SER A 378 2.87 -36.77 -9.14
CA SER A 378 1.62 -37.02 -8.42
C SER A 378 1.51 -38.49 -8.00
N GLY A 379 0.47 -38.84 -7.24
CA GLY A 379 0.21 -40.23 -6.84
C GLY A 379 0.46 -40.49 -5.36
N THR A 380 0.85 -41.72 -5.02
CA THR A 380 1.16 -42.11 -3.63
C THR A 380 2.64 -42.42 -3.50
N THR A 381 3.18 -42.39 -2.29
CA THR A 381 4.56 -42.80 -2.01
C THR A 381 4.90 -44.21 -2.50
N ARG A 382 3.90 -45.07 -2.76
CA ARG A 382 4.08 -46.41 -3.31
C ARG A 382 3.99 -46.48 -4.83
N ASN A 383 3.30 -45.54 -5.47
CA ASN A 383 3.08 -45.47 -6.92
C ASN A 383 3.10 -43.99 -7.35
N PRO A 384 4.28 -43.40 -7.52
CA PRO A 384 4.41 -42.06 -8.09
C PRO A 384 4.15 -42.10 -9.59
N VAL A 385 3.51 -41.05 -10.10
CA VAL A 385 3.37 -40.73 -11.52
C VAL A 385 4.21 -39.49 -11.76
N GLU A 386 5.19 -39.58 -12.66
CA GLU A 386 6.05 -38.47 -13.05
C GLU A 386 5.76 -38.08 -14.50
N GLU A 387 5.51 -36.80 -14.72
CA GLU A 387 5.34 -36.19 -16.03
C GLU A 387 6.36 -35.08 -16.20
N VAL A 388 6.89 -34.93 -17.41
CA VAL A 388 7.83 -33.87 -17.75
C VAL A 388 7.35 -33.18 -19.02
N PHE A 389 7.20 -31.86 -18.95
CA PHE A 389 6.93 -31.01 -20.09
C PHE A 389 8.20 -30.25 -20.45
N ILE A 390 8.62 -30.34 -21.70
CA ILE A 390 9.83 -29.68 -22.21
C ILE A 390 9.39 -28.60 -23.19
N SER A 391 9.91 -27.39 -23.01
CA SER A 391 9.65 -26.29 -23.94
C SER A 391 10.20 -26.61 -25.33
N ALA A 392 9.43 -26.26 -26.37
CA ALA A 392 9.85 -26.45 -27.76
C ALA A 392 11.02 -25.54 -28.20
N ALA A 393 11.30 -24.47 -27.44
CA ALA A 393 12.38 -23.54 -27.70
C ALA A 393 13.16 -23.27 -26.40
N GLY A 394 14.47 -23.10 -26.52
CA GLY A 394 15.34 -22.69 -25.42
C GLY A 394 15.36 -21.17 -25.24
N LEU A 395 15.65 -20.74 -24.02
CA LEU A 395 15.93 -19.36 -23.68
C LEU A 395 17.35 -18.96 -24.11
N THR A 396 17.54 -17.68 -24.41
CA THR A 396 18.86 -17.11 -24.70
C THR A 396 19.45 -16.49 -23.42
N ALA A 397 20.72 -16.79 -23.12
CA ALA A 397 21.44 -16.09 -22.06
C ALA A 397 21.52 -14.58 -22.35
N GLY A 398 21.25 -13.76 -21.35
CA GLY A 398 21.28 -12.31 -21.45
C GLY A 398 20.03 -11.67 -22.08
N GLU A 399 18.97 -12.44 -22.36
CA GLU A 399 17.71 -11.93 -22.91
C GLU A 399 16.53 -12.14 -21.95
N TRP A 400 15.62 -11.17 -21.90
CA TRP A 400 14.37 -11.31 -21.16
C TRP A 400 13.38 -12.19 -21.92
N ALA A 401 12.80 -13.16 -21.23
CA ALA A 401 11.74 -14.01 -21.75
C ALA A 401 10.54 -14.01 -20.80
N HIS A 402 9.33 -14.02 -21.36
CA HIS A 402 8.09 -14.34 -20.64
C HIS A 402 7.80 -15.82 -20.78
N VAL A 403 7.63 -16.50 -19.65
CA VAL A 403 7.28 -17.91 -19.57
C VAL A 403 5.89 -18.03 -18.99
N ALA A 404 5.06 -18.86 -19.59
CA ALA A 404 3.74 -19.22 -19.09
C ALA A 404 3.47 -20.71 -19.34
N LEU A 405 2.98 -21.40 -18.33
CA LEU A 405 2.59 -22.82 -18.33
C LEU A 405 1.19 -22.98 -17.77
#